data_AF-A0A4D6STS5-F1
#
_entry.id   AF-A0A4D6STS5-F1
#
_cell.length_a   1.000
_cell.length_b   1.000
_cell.length_c   1.000
_cell.angle_alpha   90.00
_cell.angle_beta   90.00
_cell.angle_gamma   90.00
#
_symmetry.space_group_name_H-M   'P 1'
#
loop_
_entity.id
_entity.type
_entity.pdbx_description
1 polymer ?
#
loop_
_entity_poly.entity_id
_entity_poly.type
_entity_poly.pdbx_seq_one_letter_code
_entity_poly.pdbx_strand_id
1 'polypeptide(L)'
;MLTLLSMNLVFMIIPILIMTMNTLLTKMIHKNRKKMTPFECGFNPMTSPRLPFSIQFFLITLMFLIFDIEIILIIPILQLMKYKMLMSTKLTFSTLMLILIISLWMEWMFSYLEWIN
;
A
#
# COMPACT_ATOMS: atom_id res chain seq x y z
N MET A 1 -13.99 -20.17 15.44
CA MET A 1 -14.54 -19.73 14.14
C MET A 1 -15.68 -18.73 14.33
N LEU A 2 -16.72 -19.07 15.10
CA LEU A 2 -17.83 -18.14 15.40
C LEU A 2 -17.38 -16.84 16.09
N THR A 3 -16.42 -16.94 17.02
CA THR A 3 -15.80 -15.78 17.69
C THR A 3 -15.04 -14.86 16.74
N LEU A 4 -14.41 -15.43 15.71
CA LEU A 4 -13.65 -14.66 14.72
C LEU A 4 -14.60 -13.96 13.75
N LEU A 5 -15.70 -14.62 13.38
CA LEU A 5 -16.79 -14.03 12.62
C LEU A 5 -17.45 -12.87 13.39
N SER A 6 -17.71 -13.03 14.69
CA SER A 6 -18.30 -11.97 15.50
C SER A 6 -17.40 -10.75 15.62
N MET A 7 -16.08 -10.94 15.77
CA MET A 7 -15.13 -9.81 15.81
C MET A 7 -15.10 -9.04 14.49
N ASN A 8 -15.06 -9.73 13.35
CA ASN A 8 -15.07 -9.08 12.03
C ASN A 8 -16.36 -8.30 11.78
N LEU A 9 -17.51 -8.81 12.21
CA LEU A 9 -18.79 -8.09 12.10
C LEU A 9 -18.77 -6.81 12.94
N VAL A 10 -18.25 -6.86 14.16
CA VAL A 10 -18.14 -5.68 15.03
C VAL A 10 -17.24 -4.62 14.38
N PHE A 11 -16.09 -5.01 13.80
CA PHE A 11 -15.18 -4.08 13.11
C PHE A 11 -15.83 -3.36 11.93
N MET A 12 -16.74 -4.00 11.21
CA MET A 12 -17.45 -3.38 10.08
C MET A 12 -18.63 -2.50 10.55
N ILE A 13 -19.35 -2.93 11.58
CA ILE A 13 -20.57 -2.25 12.06
C ILE A 13 -20.26 -0.91 12.74
N ILE A 14 -19.18 -0.85 13.54
CA ILE A 14 -18.81 0.38 14.28
C ILE A 14 -18.59 1.60 13.35
N PRO A 15 -17.73 1.56 12.31
CA PRO A 15 -17.52 2.73 11.45
C PRO A 15 -18.77 3.11 10.64
N ILE A 16 -19.59 2.13 10.26
CA ILE A 16 -20.86 2.39 9.56
C ILE A 16 -21.84 3.12 10.49
N LEU A 17 -21.96 2.69 11.75
CA LEU A 17 -22.79 3.37 12.75
C LEU A 17 -22.30 4.80 12.99
N ILE A 18 -20.98 5.01 13.15
CA ILE A 18 -20.43 6.36 13.35
C ILE A 18 -20.70 7.24 12.14
N MET A 19 -20.50 6.73 10.91
CA MET A 19 -20.73 7.49 9.69
C MET A 19 -22.21 7.85 9.51
N THR A 20 -23.12 6.91 9.76
CA THR A 20 -24.58 7.16 9.69
C THR A 20 -25.07 8.12 10.77
N MET A 21 -24.57 8.01 12.01
CA MET A 21 -24.89 8.96 13.06
C MET A 21 -24.40 10.37 12.69
N ASN A 22 -23.20 10.50 12.12
CA ASN A 22 -22.68 11.79 11.68
C ASN A 22 -23.52 12.41 10.55
N THR A 23 -23.96 11.62 9.55
CA THR A 23 -24.82 12.14 8.47
C THR A 23 -26.22 12.51 8.97
N LEU A 24 -26.74 11.83 9.99
CA LEU A 24 -28.05 12.15 10.59
C LEU A 24 -28.00 13.38 11.50
N LEU A 25 -26.93 13.51 12.31
CA LEU A 25 -26.76 14.63 13.25
C LEU A 25 -26.30 15.92 12.55
N THR A 26 -25.63 15.81 11.41
CA THR A 26 -25.17 16.99 10.68
C THR A 26 -26.36 17.77 10.12
N LYS A 27 -26.51 19.00 10.62
CA LYS A 27 -27.41 19.98 10.03
C LYS A 27 -26.91 20.22 8.60
N MET A 28 -27.68 19.79 7.60
CA MET A 28 -27.44 20.05 6.17
C MET A 28 -27.61 21.56 5.88
N ILE A 29 -26.80 22.39 6.52
CA ILE A 29 -26.76 23.83 6.36
C ILE A 29 -26.38 24.09 4.91
N HIS A 30 -27.25 24.80 4.20
CA HIS A 30 -27.18 25.13 2.77
C HIS A 30 -25.83 24.84 2.12
N LYS A 31 -25.87 23.90 1.17
CA LYS A 31 -24.76 23.54 0.28
C LYS A 31 -24.37 24.77 -0.58
N ASN A 32 -23.61 25.67 0.01
CA ASN A 32 -23.09 26.84 -0.67
C ASN A 32 -22.04 26.38 -1.69
N ARG A 33 -22.15 26.83 -2.94
CA ARG A 33 -21.21 26.49 -4.03
C ARG A 33 -19.74 26.64 -3.61
N LYS A 34 -19.38 27.69 -2.88
CA LYS A 34 -18.02 27.95 -2.38
C LYS A 34 -17.48 26.90 -1.39
N LYS A 35 -18.36 26.22 -0.65
CA LYS A 35 -17.99 25.10 0.24
C LYS A 35 -17.84 23.77 -0.52
N MET A 36 -18.44 23.68 -1.71
CA MET A 36 -18.40 22.48 -2.55
C MET A 36 -17.29 22.54 -3.61
N THR A 37 -16.69 23.71 -3.84
CA THR A 37 -15.51 23.87 -4.71
C THR A 37 -14.24 23.42 -3.99
N PRO A 38 -13.25 22.85 -4.71
CA PRO A 38 -11.98 22.48 -4.12
C PRO A 38 -11.28 23.70 -3.52
N PHE A 39 -10.58 23.48 -2.40
CA PHE A 39 -9.83 24.54 -1.72
C PHE A 39 -8.47 24.73 -2.38
N GLU A 40 -8.23 25.88 -2.99
CA GLU A 40 -6.93 26.29 -3.53
C GLU A 40 -6.57 27.68 -2.97
N CYS A 41 -6.43 27.79 -1.64
CA CYS A 41 -6.17 29.04 -0.91
C CYS A 41 -7.18 30.16 -1.19
N GLY A 42 -8.44 29.81 -1.49
CA GLY A 42 -9.52 30.76 -1.81
C GLY A 42 -9.62 31.13 -3.29
N PHE A 43 -8.74 30.59 -4.15
CA PHE A 43 -8.80 30.74 -5.60
C PHE A 43 -9.55 29.59 -6.27
N ASN A 44 -9.92 29.80 -7.54
CA ASN A 44 -10.44 28.72 -8.37
C ASN A 44 -9.27 27.84 -8.83
N PRO A 45 -9.46 26.50 -8.90
CA PRO A 45 -8.44 25.56 -9.36
C PRO A 45 -7.86 26.00 -10.70
N MET A 46 -6.56 26.29 -10.74
CA MET A 46 -5.86 26.67 -11.99
C MET A 46 -5.79 25.51 -12.99
N THR A 47 -5.75 24.28 -12.48
CA THR A 47 -5.68 23.05 -13.29
C THR A 47 -6.61 21.99 -12.73
N SER A 48 -6.94 21.00 -13.56
CA SER A 48 -7.66 19.83 -13.06
C SER A 48 -6.80 19.06 -12.05
N PRO A 49 -7.37 18.45 -11.01
CA PRO A 49 -6.62 17.63 -10.04
C PRO A 49 -6.03 16.34 -10.63
N ARG A 50 -6.31 16.02 -11.90
CA ARG A 50 -5.85 14.82 -12.61
C ARG A 50 -4.70 15.15 -13.57
N LEU A 51 -3.70 15.87 -13.09
CA LEU A 51 -2.48 16.09 -13.86
C LEU A 51 -1.65 14.80 -13.93
N PRO A 52 -0.89 14.59 -15.01
CA PRO A 52 0.09 13.51 -15.05
C PRO A 52 1.06 13.68 -13.88
N PHE A 53 1.16 12.65 -13.06
CA PHE A 53 2.01 12.61 -11.89
C PHE A 53 3.45 12.28 -12.27
N SER A 54 4.41 12.54 -11.38
CA SER A 54 5.81 12.28 -11.72
C SER A 54 6.07 10.78 -11.90
N ILE A 55 6.91 10.45 -12.89
CA ILE A 55 7.28 9.06 -13.25
C ILE A 55 7.95 8.34 -12.08
N GLN A 56 8.59 9.08 -11.18
CA GLN A 56 9.25 8.54 -9.99
C GLN A 56 8.28 7.79 -9.08
N PHE A 57 7.09 8.35 -8.82
CA PHE A 57 6.10 7.65 -8.00
C PHE A 57 5.60 6.38 -8.67
N PHE A 58 5.48 6.38 -10.00
CA PHE A 58 5.14 5.17 -10.75
C PHE A 58 6.23 4.09 -10.57
N LEU A 59 7.51 4.45 -10.70
CA LEU A 59 8.62 3.52 -10.50
C LEU A 59 8.64 2.93 -9.07
N ILE A 60 8.39 3.76 -8.05
CA ILE A 60 8.30 3.30 -6.66
C ILE A 60 7.14 2.31 -6.48
N THR A 61 5.96 2.58 -7.07
CA THR A 61 4.83 1.65 -6.97
C THR A 61 5.07 0.32 -7.68
N LEU A 62 5.76 0.36 -8.81
CA LEU A 62 6.12 -0.85 -9.56
C LEU A 62 7.15 -1.67 -8.79
N MET A 63 8.13 -1.01 -8.16
CA MET A 63 9.09 -1.65 -7.27
C MET A 63 8.43 -2.33 -6.07
N PHE A 64 7.51 -1.64 -5.41
CA PHE A 64 6.74 -2.22 -4.29
C PHE A 64 6.00 -3.49 -4.72
N LEU A 65 5.39 -3.49 -5.90
CA LEU A 65 4.69 -4.67 -6.44
C LEU A 65 5.63 -5.86 -6.64
N ILE A 66 6.84 -5.62 -7.17
CA ILE A 66 7.85 -6.68 -7.35
C ILE A 66 8.27 -7.23 -5.98
N PHE A 67 8.60 -6.36 -5.01
CA PHE A 67 8.96 -6.80 -3.66
C PHE A 67 7.86 -7.58 -2.96
N ASP A 68 6.59 -7.24 -3.15
CA ASP A 68 5.46 -8.00 -2.59
C ASP A 68 5.43 -9.44 -3.13
N ILE A 69 5.71 -9.65 -4.43
CA ILE A 69 5.80 -11.00 -5.03
C ILE A 69 6.98 -11.77 -4.45
N GLU A 70 8.12 -11.11 -4.22
CA GLU A 70 9.30 -11.73 -3.62
C GLU A 70 9.04 -12.19 -2.19
N ILE A 71 8.33 -11.38 -1.39
CA ILE A 71 7.95 -11.74 -0.02
C ILE A 71 7.04 -12.98 -0.01
N ILE A 72 6.09 -13.08 -0.95
CA ILE A 72 5.23 -14.27 -1.09
C ILE A 72 6.07 -15.54 -1.32
N LEU A 73 7.18 -15.45 -2.05
CA LEU A 73 8.09 -16.59 -2.27
C LEU A 73 8.90 -16.95 -1.02
N ILE A 74 9.26 -15.96 -0.18
CA ILE A 74 10.08 -16.15 1.02
C ILE A 74 9.28 -16.76 2.20
N ILE A 75 8.04 -16.31 2.42
CA ILE A 75 7.20 -16.72 3.57
C ILE A 75 7.08 -18.26 3.75
N PRO A 76 6.76 -19.07 2.72
CA PRO A 76 6.63 -20.52 2.89
C PRO A 76 7.94 -21.19 3.32
N ILE A 77 9.09 -20.61 2.93
CA ILE A 77 10.41 -21.14 3.26
C ILE A 77 10.72 -20.95 4.74
N LEU A 78 10.29 -19.84 5.35
CA LEU A 78 10.43 -19.62 6.80
C LEU A 78 9.74 -20.72 7.61
N GLN A 79 8.60 -21.23 7.13
CA GLN A 79 7.91 -22.34 7.77
C GLN A 79 8.62 -23.68 7.53
N LEU A 80 9.17 -23.90 6.33
CA LEU A 80 9.96 -25.09 6.00
C LEU A 80 11.24 -25.21 6.83
N MET A 81 11.86 -24.09 7.22
CA MET A 81 13.07 -24.08 8.05
C MET A 81 12.86 -24.68 9.45
N LYS A 82 11.61 -24.71 9.96
CA LYS A 82 11.28 -25.38 11.22
C LYS A 82 11.40 -26.91 11.13
N TYR A 83 11.38 -27.46 9.92
CA TYR A 83 11.51 -28.89 9.66
C TYR A 83 12.88 -29.21 9.05
N LYS A 84 13.23 -30.51 8.99
CA LYS A 84 14.48 -30.95 8.36
C LYS A 84 14.39 -30.76 6.83
N MET A 85 14.86 -29.61 6.35
CA MET A 85 14.91 -29.27 4.94
C MET A 85 15.95 -30.11 4.19
N LEU A 86 15.67 -30.47 2.94
CA LEU A 86 16.64 -31.12 2.05
C LEU A 86 17.81 -30.16 1.73
N MET A 87 19.00 -30.69 1.45
CA MET A 87 20.15 -29.82 1.12
C MET A 87 19.92 -29.03 -0.18
N SER A 88 19.24 -29.63 -1.16
CA SER A 88 18.89 -28.96 -2.42
C SER A 88 18.00 -27.75 -2.20
N THR A 89 17.00 -27.85 -1.34
CA THR A 89 16.06 -26.76 -1.07
C THR A 89 16.70 -25.60 -0.30
N LYS A 90 17.72 -25.88 0.53
CA LYS A 90 18.53 -24.85 1.17
C LYS A 90 19.39 -24.10 0.16
N LEU A 91 20.03 -24.84 -0.76
CA LEU A 91 20.82 -24.25 -1.84
C LEU A 91 19.97 -23.35 -2.74
N THR A 92 18.80 -23.81 -3.19
CA THR A 92 17.90 -23.01 -4.02
C THR A 92 17.41 -21.74 -3.32
N PHE A 93 17.16 -21.81 -2.01
CA PHE A 93 16.80 -20.61 -1.25
C PHE A 93 17.97 -19.64 -1.12
N SER A 94 19.18 -20.14 -0.85
CA SER A 94 20.36 -19.27 -0.76
C SER A 94 20.67 -18.56 -2.08
N THR A 95 20.49 -19.24 -3.22
CA THR A 95 20.65 -18.62 -4.53
C THR A 95 19.58 -17.58 -4.81
N LEU A 96 18.32 -17.84 -4.39
CA LEU A 96 17.23 -16.88 -4.51
C LEU A 96 17.53 -15.61 -3.70
N MET A 97 17.93 -15.75 -2.43
CA MET A 97 18.27 -14.61 -1.58
C MET A 97 19.45 -13.78 -2.14
N LEU A 98 20.46 -14.43 -2.71
CA LEU A 98 21.57 -13.74 -3.36
C LEU A 98 21.12 -12.90 -4.55
N ILE A 99 20.25 -13.45 -5.41
CA ILE A 99 19.70 -12.72 -6.56
C ILE A 99 18.94 -11.48 -6.10
N LEU A 100 18.10 -11.61 -5.06
CA LEU A 100 17.33 -10.49 -4.51
C LEU A 100 18.21 -9.36 -3.94
N ILE A 101 19.29 -9.71 -3.25
CA ILE A 101 20.22 -8.71 -2.72
C ILE A 101 20.93 -7.98 -3.87
N ILE A 102 21.31 -8.71 -4.92
CA ILE A 102 22.00 -8.13 -6.08
C ILE A 102 21.05 -7.20 -6.86
N SER A 103 19.78 -7.58 -7.08
CA SER A 103 18.81 -6.72 -7.79
C SER A 103 18.59 -5.40 -7.04
N LEU A 104 18.34 -5.47 -5.73
CA LEU A 104 18.22 -4.31 -4.85
C LEU A 104 19.44 -3.40 -4.90
N TRP A 105 20.64 -4.01 -4.89
CA TRP A 105 21.86 -3.24 -4.93
C TRP A 105 22.04 -2.51 -6.27
N MET A 106 21.72 -3.17 -7.38
CA MET A 106 21.76 -2.54 -8.71
C MET A 106 20.77 -1.38 -8.81
N GLU A 107 19.55 -1.55 -8.32
CA GLU A 107 18.52 -0.51 -8.34
C GLU A 107 18.92 0.74 -7.55
N TRP A 108 19.57 0.53 -6.40
CA TRP A 108 20.12 1.64 -5.62
C TRP A 108 21.24 2.36 -6.36
N MET A 109 22.18 1.63 -6.98
CA MET A 109 23.27 2.22 -7.74
C MET A 109 22.79 3.05 -8.95
N PHE A 110 21.63 2.73 -9.52
CA PHE A 110 21.04 3.50 -10.63
C PHE A 110 20.24 4.73 -10.18
N SER A 111 20.22 5.06 -8.89
CA SER A 111 19.48 6.21 -8.33
C SER A 111 17.99 6.25 -8.68
N TYR A 112 17.38 5.10 -9.03
CA TYR A 112 15.92 5.03 -9.27
C TYR A 112 15.10 5.35 -8.01
N LEU A 113 15.73 5.22 -6.84
CA LEU A 113 15.18 5.48 -5.52
C LEU A 113 15.45 6.91 -5.02
N GLU A 114 16.32 7.67 -5.71
CA GLU A 114 16.63 9.03 -5.29
C GLU A 114 15.54 9.99 -5.77
N TRP A 115 15.10 10.83 -4.83
CA TRP A 115 14.20 11.91 -5.17
C TRP A 115 15.02 13.05 -5.78
N ILE A 116 14.54 13.60 -6.89
CA ILE A 116 15.12 14.81 -7.46
C ILE A 116 14.69 15.94 -6.52
N ASN A 117 15.66 16.53 -5.83
CA ASN A 117 15.47 17.78 -5.09
C ASN A 117 15.32 18.96 -6.04
#